data_AF-A0A7S0HSP6-F1
#
_entry.id   AF-A0A7S0HSP6-F1
#
_cell.length_a   1.000
_cell.length_b   1.000
_cell.length_c   1.000
_cell.angle_alpha   90.00
_cell.angle_beta   90.00
_cell.angle_gamma   90.00
#
_symmetry.space_group_name_H-M   'P 1'
#
loop_
_entity.id
_entity.type
_entity.pdbx_description
1 polymer ?
#
loop_
_entity_poly.entity_id
_entity_poly.type
_entity_poly.pdbx_seq_one_letter_code
_entity_poly.pdbx_strand_id
1 'polypeptide(L)'
;AEAGWELAAPAMTDIPTEFLYGNTDLTGTLKVGPAVKTIGAFAFEDTKLTGVDLSEATALVEIGQGAFFATDLGGTLVIPAKVTTIGDDAFADTELTGTLKV
;
A
#
# COMPACT_ATOMS: atom_id res chain seq x y z
N ALA A 1 -5.37 -18.90 -7.95
CA ALA A 1 -4.01 -18.69 -7.45
C ALA A 1 -3.92 -17.22 -7.12
N GLU A 2 -3.81 -16.87 -5.84
CA GLU A 2 -3.63 -15.48 -5.45
C GLU A 2 -2.22 -15.08 -5.87
N ALA A 3 -2.13 -14.34 -6.97
CA ALA A 3 -0.85 -13.77 -7.37
C ALA A 3 -0.48 -12.74 -6.29
N GLY A 4 0.41 -13.11 -5.38
CA GLY A 4 1.04 -12.12 -4.50
C GLY A 4 1.92 -11.23 -5.38
N TRP A 5 1.61 -9.95 -5.45
CA TRP A 5 2.42 -8.98 -6.18
C TRP A 5 3.54 -8.54 -5.25
N GLU A 6 4.76 -8.89 -5.60
CA GLU A 6 5.93 -8.39 -4.90
C GLU A 6 6.47 -7.20 -5.69
N LEU A 7 6.59 -6.04 -5.04
CA LEU A 7 7.42 -4.95 -5.55
C LEU A 7 8.90 -5.34 -5.35
N ALA A 8 9.32 -6.40 -6.05
CA ALA A 8 10.62 -7.06 -5.92
C ALA A 8 11.72 -6.35 -6.72
N ALA A 9 11.57 -5.08 -7.07
CA ALA A 9 12.67 -4.33 -7.64
C ALA A 9 13.56 -3.85 -6.48
N PRO A 10 14.78 -4.40 -6.29
CA PRO A 10 15.68 -4.03 -5.20
C PRO A 10 16.13 -2.55 -5.23
N ALA A 11 15.71 -1.78 -6.24
CA ALA A 11 16.01 -0.36 -6.42
C ALA A 11 14.78 0.57 -6.32
N MET A 12 13.55 0.06 -6.20
CA MET A 12 12.38 0.94 -6.10
C MET A 12 12.33 1.54 -4.69
N THR A 13 12.81 2.77 -4.55
CA THR A 13 12.77 3.53 -3.30
C THR A 13 11.50 4.35 -3.16
N ASP A 14 10.88 4.72 -4.27
CA ASP A 14 9.73 5.62 -4.29
C ASP A 14 8.72 5.06 -5.29
N ILE A 15 7.53 4.72 -4.81
CA ILE A 15 6.42 4.32 -5.68
C ILE A 15 5.77 5.61 -6.20
N PRO A 16 5.71 5.83 -7.52
CA PRO A 16 5.18 7.08 -8.08
C PRO A 16 3.71 7.33 -7.73
N THR A 17 3.31 8.60 -7.81
CA THR A 17 1.90 8.99 -7.87
C THR A 17 1.19 8.25 -9.01
N GLU A 18 -0.04 7.78 -8.77
CA GLU A 18 -0.88 7.07 -9.75
C GLU A 18 -0.25 5.78 -10.36
N PHE A 19 0.77 5.20 -9.72
CA PHE A 19 1.59 4.12 -10.30
C PHE A 19 0.80 2.99 -10.98
N LEU A 20 -0.23 2.45 -10.32
CA LEU A 20 -1.15 1.45 -10.84
C LEU A 20 -2.61 1.85 -10.59
N TYR A 21 -2.90 3.15 -10.64
CA TYR A 21 -4.25 3.70 -10.50
C TYR A 21 -5.25 3.01 -11.44
N GLY A 22 -6.40 2.60 -10.90
CA GLY A 22 -7.50 1.97 -11.64
C GLY A 22 -7.18 0.61 -12.25
N ASN A 23 -6.04 -0.01 -11.88
CA ASN A 23 -5.67 -1.31 -12.40
C ASN A 23 -6.44 -2.44 -11.72
N THR A 24 -7.57 -2.83 -12.32
CA THR A 24 -8.44 -3.87 -11.79
C THR A 24 -7.86 -5.28 -11.91
N ASP A 25 -6.78 -5.48 -12.67
CA ASP A 25 -6.08 -6.77 -12.75
C ASP A 25 -5.12 -6.97 -11.57
N LEU A 26 -4.78 -5.89 -10.86
CA LEU A 26 -3.96 -5.92 -9.65
C LEU A 26 -4.80 -6.50 -8.50
N THR A 27 -4.60 -7.79 -8.21
CA THR A 27 -5.34 -8.56 -7.21
C THR A 27 -4.40 -9.19 -6.18
N GLY A 28 -4.94 -9.64 -5.05
CA GLY A 28 -4.16 -10.35 -4.04
C GLY A 28 -3.40 -9.43 -3.09
N THR A 29 -2.29 -9.91 -2.53
CA THR A 29 -1.50 -9.17 -1.54
C THR A 29 -0.31 -8.46 -2.18
N LEU A 30 -0.23 -7.15 -1.97
CA LEU A 30 0.93 -6.32 -2.31
C LEU A 30 2.00 -6.44 -1.22
N LYS A 31 3.20 -6.90 -1.56
CA LYS A 31 4.35 -6.90 -0.65
C LYS A 31 5.24 -5.69 -0.91
N VAL A 32 5.45 -4.86 0.11
CA VAL A 32 6.29 -3.67 0.02
C VAL A 32 7.69 -3.97 0.55
N GLY A 33 8.69 -3.80 -0.30
CA GLY A 33 10.08 -4.13 0.00
C GLY A 33 10.76 -3.15 0.97
N PRO A 34 11.89 -3.55 1.59
CA PRO A 34 12.57 -2.79 2.63
C PRO A 34 13.20 -1.48 2.18
N ALA A 35 13.41 -1.29 0.87
CA ALA A 35 14.00 -0.06 0.32
C ALA A 35 12.97 1.03 0.03
N VAL A 36 11.66 0.70 0.03
CA VAL A 36 10.59 1.66 -0.27
C VAL A 36 10.48 2.66 0.88
N LYS A 37 10.59 3.93 0.54
CA LYS A 37 10.50 5.10 1.42
C LYS A 37 9.16 5.78 1.31
N THR A 38 8.62 5.87 0.09
CA THR A 38 7.38 6.58 -0.19
C THR A 38 6.43 5.74 -1.03
N ILE A 39 5.16 5.78 -0.68
CA ILE A 39 4.05 5.37 -1.56
C ILE A 39 3.37 6.63 -2.05
N GLY A 40 3.41 6.90 -3.35
CA GLY A 40 2.84 8.11 -3.94
C GLY A 40 1.32 8.21 -3.76
N ALA A 41 0.81 9.43 -3.95
CA ALA A 41 -0.63 9.66 -3.92
C ALA A 41 -1.34 8.83 -5.01
N PHE A 42 -2.51 8.27 -4.67
CA PHE A 42 -3.36 7.50 -5.58
C PHE A 42 -2.65 6.29 -6.24
N ALA A 43 -1.51 5.84 -5.69
CA ALA A 43 -0.63 4.86 -6.34
C ALA A 43 -1.34 3.53 -6.66
N PHE A 44 -2.30 3.11 -5.84
CA PHE A 44 -3.07 1.88 -5.98
C PHE A 44 -4.57 2.12 -5.82
N GLU A 45 -5.04 3.35 -6.02
CA GLU A 45 -6.47 3.66 -5.96
C GLU A 45 -7.25 2.87 -7.03
N ASP A 46 -8.48 2.50 -6.71
CA ASP A 46 -9.38 1.75 -7.61
C ASP A 46 -8.79 0.40 -8.12
N THR A 47 -7.91 -0.23 -7.32
CA THR A 47 -7.37 -1.57 -7.59
C THR A 47 -8.17 -2.67 -6.87
N LYS A 48 -7.86 -3.94 -7.16
CA LYS A 48 -8.50 -5.12 -6.54
C LYS A 48 -7.58 -5.84 -5.56
N LEU A 49 -6.64 -5.10 -4.97
CA LEU A 49 -5.77 -5.60 -3.90
C LEU A 49 -6.62 -6.00 -2.70
N THR A 50 -6.41 -7.22 -2.21
CA THR A 50 -7.10 -7.76 -1.02
C THR A 50 -6.25 -7.66 0.23
N GLY A 51 -4.94 -7.44 0.09
CA GLY A 51 -4.02 -7.25 1.20
C GLY A 51 -2.82 -6.39 0.85
N VAL A 52 -2.19 -5.81 1.88
CA VAL A 52 -0.90 -5.14 1.78
C VAL A 52 -0.02 -5.56 2.95
N ASP A 53 1.15 -6.08 2.63
CA ASP A 53 2.17 -6.53 3.58
C ASP A 53 3.29 -5.48 3.65
N LEU A 54 3.30 -4.75 4.77
CA LEU A 54 4.29 -3.73 5.10
C LEU A 54 5.34 -4.25 6.11
N SER A 55 5.34 -5.53 6.45
CA SER A 55 6.22 -6.08 7.49
C SER A 55 7.71 -5.91 7.17
N GLU A 56 8.07 -5.98 5.90
CA GLU A 56 9.43 -5.77 5.40
C GLU A 56 9.73 -4.30 5.07
N ALA A 57 8.74 -3.40 5.06
CA ALA A 57 8.87 -2.00 4.63
C ALA A 57 9.57 -1.10 5.67
N THR A 58 10.77 -1.49 6.09
CA THR A 58 11.53 -0.89 7.20
C THR A 58 12.09 0.52 6.92
N ALA A 59 12.05 0.98 5.67
CA ALA A 59 12.43 2.35 5.27
C ALA A 59 11.24 3.25 4.97
N LEU A 60 10.00 2.74 5.05
CA LEU A 60 8.80 3.48 4.68
C LEU A 60 8.55 4.62 5.66
N VAL A 61 8.43 5.84 5.13
CA VAL A 61 8.20 7.07 5.89
C VAL A 61 6.88 7.75 5.52
N GLU A 62 6.38 7.53 4.31
CA GLU A 62 5.21 8.22 3.79
C GLU A 62 4.30 7.31 2.96
N ILE A 63 3.00 7.40 3.22
CA ILE A 63 1.92 6.85 2.41
C ILE A 63 1.07 8.03 1.94
N GLY A 64 1.03 8.27 0.63
CA GLY A 64 0.42 9.45 0.03
C GLY A 64 -1.11 9.48 0.12
N GLN A 65 -1.67 10.64 -0.21
CA GLN A 65 -3.12 10.85 -0.28
C GLN A 65 -3.79 9.79 -1.16
N GLY A 66 -4.86 9.18 -0.68
CA GLY A 66 -5.63 8.18 -1.44
C GLY A 66 -4.84 6.98 -1.96
N ALA A 67 -3.64 6.68 -1.42
CA ALA A 67 -2.74 5.67 -2.00
C ALA A 67 -3.39 4.30 -2.19
N PHE A 68 -4.33 3.91 -1.33
CA PHE A 68 -5.13 2.68 -1.41
C PHE A 68 -6.64 2.98 -1.33
N PHE A 69 -7.07 4.14 -1.81
CA PHE A 69 -8.49 4.50 -1.84
C PHE A 69 -9.29 3.54 -2.73
N ALA A 70 -10.50 3.17 -2.31
CA ALA A 70 -11.41 2.30 -3.09
C ALA A 70 -10.76 0.96 -3.50
N THR A 71 -10.09 0.31 -2.54
CA THR A 71 -9.48 -1.02 -2.72
C THR A 71 -10.17 -2.07 -1.87
N ASP A 72 -10.05 -3.35 -2.24
CA ASP A 72 -10.65 -4.48 -1.51
C ASP A 72 -9.80 -4.89 -0.28
N LEU A 73 -8.93 -4.01 0.24
CA LEU A 73 -8.02 -4.30 1.34
C LEU A 73 -8.80 -4.67 2.59
N GLY A 74 -8.61 -5.89 3.08
CA GLY A 74 -9.33 -6.42 4.22
C GLY A 74 -8.45 -6.78 5.42
N GLY A 75 -9.09 -6.86 6.59
CA GLY A 75 -8.44 -7.42 7.79
C GLY A 75 -7.61 -6.41 8.58
N THR A 76 -6.42 -6.83 9.01
CA THR A 76 -5.52 -6.03 9.87
C THR A 76 -4.31 -5.55 9.09
N LEU A 77 -4.10 -4.24 9.09
CA LEU A 77 -2.91 -3.59 8.56
C LEU A 77 -2.03 -3.10 9.71
N VAL A 78 -0.76 -3.49 9.70
CA VAL A 78 0.26 -2.98 10.63
C VAL A 78 1.08 -1.93 9.92
N ILE A 79 1.09 -0.71 10.44
CA ILE A 79 1.89 0.38 9.89
C ILE A 79 3.31 0.32 10.48
N PRO A 80 4.37 0.38 9.66
CA PRO A 80 5.74 0.42 10.16
C PRO A 80 5.97 1.67 11.04
N ALA A 81 6.73 1.50 12.13
CA ALA A 81 6.97 2.57 13.11
C ALA A 81 7.70 3.81 12.57
N LYS A 82 8.29 3.74 11.37
CA LYS A 82 8.95 4.88 10.71
C LYS A 82 8.00 5.73 9.86
N VAL A 83 6.78 5.26 9.60
CA VAL A 83 5.79 6.03 8.84
C VAL A 83 5.39 7.23 9.68
N THR A 84 5.78 8.42 9.23
CA THR A 84 5.44 9.69 9.89
C THR A 84 4.29 10.41 9.20
N THR A 85 3.99 10.04 7.96
CA THR A 85 2.96 10.68 7.14
C THR A 85 2.05 9.62 6.52
N ILE A 86 0.75 9.76 6.77
CA ILE A 86 -0.32 9.06 6.05
C ILE A 86 -1.23 10.15 5.52
N GLY A 87 -1.36 10.22 4.19
CA GLY A 87 -2.16 11.24 3.52
C GLY A 87 -3.65 11.05 3.73
N ASP A 88 -4.40 12.11 3.46
CA ASP A 88 -5.87 12.08 3.52
C ASP A 88 -6.42 10.95 2.67
N ASP A 89 -7.44 10.25 3.19
CA ASP A 89 -8.15 9.16 2.52
C ASP A 89 -7.26 8.00 2.04
N ALA A 90 -6.01 7.87 2.50
CA ALA A 90 -5.06 6.85 2.03
C ALA A 90 -5.59 5.41 2.11
N PHE A 91 -6.52 5.13 3.04
CA PHE A 91 -7.17 3.84 3.23
C PHE A 91 -8.70 3.98 3.33
N ALA A 92 -9.27 5.07 2.83
CA ALA A 92 -10.73 5.22 2.80
C ALA A 92 -11.35 4.32 1.73
N ASP A 93 -12.60 3.92 1.95
CA ASP A 93 -13.32 2.95 1.12
C ASP A 93 -12.53 1.62 0.95
N THR A 94 -12.08 1.08 2.10
CA THR A 94 -11.48 -0.25 2.22
C THR A 94 -12.22 -1.09 3.26
N GLU A 95 -12.00 -2.40 3.25
CA GLU A 95 -12.58 -3.37 4.20
C GLU A 95 -11.67 -3.61 5.42
N LEU A 96 -10.75 -2.68 5.71
CA LEU A 96 -9.87 -2.75 6.86
C LEU A 96 -10.69 -2.61 8.15
N THR A 97 -10.74 -3.69 8.91
CA THR A 97 -11.46 -3.75 10.20
C THR A 97 -10.53 -3.60 11.40
N GLY A 98 -9.22 -3.68 11.16
CA GLY A 98 -8.19 -3.61 12.17
C GLY A 98 -7.88 -2.20 12.65
N THR A 99 -7.39 -2.11 13.90
CA THR A 99 -6.78 -0.90 14.42
C THR A 99 -5.54 -0.55 13.59
N LEU A 100 -5.46 0.68 13.08
CA LEU A 100 -4.21 1.23 12.56
C LEU A 100 -3.22 1.33 13.74
N LYS A 101 -2.39 0.31 13.93
CA LYS A 101 -1.31 0.38 14.91
C LYS A 101 -0.13 1.09 14.27
N VAL A 102 0.03 2.36 14.66
CA VAL A 102 1.28 3.11 14.56
C VAL A 102 2.26 2.68 15.64
#